data_AF-A0A5E4HFH7-F1
#
_entry.id   AF-A0A5E4HFH7-F1
#
_cell.length_a   1.000
_cell.length_b   1.000
_cell.length_c   1.000
_cell.angle_alpha   90.00
_cell.angle_beta   90.00
_cell.angle_gamma   90.00
#
_symmetry.space_group_name_H-M   'P 1'
#
loop_
_entity.id
_entity.type
_entity.pdbx_description
1 polymer ?
#
loop_
_entity_poly.entity_id
_entity_poly.type
_entity_poly.pdbx_seq_one_letter_code
_entity_poly.pdbx_strand_id
1 'polypeptide(L)'
;MNIRYVNGRFEAEFSDFSGDMAAVKAAGWKCDGPPGWTWHSRTAAGVVRLREKHRPASGLTITPEAKAAFASLLKCEEQNAEVKKQLQKARKETEKKRISEDPANEIPIPEKGYIGKEDLSPSKVSYTPYAPPPKPATLCVYCGDPVYALFDRTEPYPYCLWCEKTVLDKCDGF
;
A
#
# COMPACT_ATOMS: atom_id res chain seq x y z
N MET A 1 24.54 18.43 -17.30
CA MET A 1 23.24 17.77 -17.03
C MET A 1 22.22 18.78 -16.53
N ASN A 2 21.00 18.75 -17.08
CA ASN A 2 19.92 19.66 -16.68
C ASN A 2 18.83 18.90 -15.92
N ILE A 3 18.26 19.52 -14.87
CA ILE A 3 17.06 19.03 -14.20
C ILE A 3 15.88 19.92 -14.59
N ARG A 4 14.81 19.29 -15.10
CA ARG A 4 13.51 19.90 -15.35
C ARG A 4 12.44 19.30 -14.44
N TYR A 5 11.33 20.00 -14.26
CA TYR A 5 10.18 19.48 -13.53
C TYR A 5 9.00 19.36 -14.48
N VAL A 6 8.59 18.13 -14.75
CA VAL A 6 7.60 17.78 -15.76
C VAL A 6 6.63 16.79 -15.14
N ASN A 7 5.32 16.97 -15.31
CA ASN A 7 4.29 16.01 -14.88
C ASN A 7 4.44 15.52 -13.42
N GLY A 8 4.80 16.41 -12.49
CA GLY A 8 4.93 16.07 -11.07
C GLY A 8 6.21 15.31 -10.69
N ARG A 9 7.23 15.30 -11.55
CA ARG A 9 8.52 14.65 -11.29
C ARG A 9 9.69 15.49 -11.80
N PHE A 10 10.84 15.33 -11.16
CA PHE A 10 12.11 15.84 -11.68
C PHE A 10 12.62 14.89 -12.73
N GLU A 11 12.98 15.40 -13.89
CA GLU A 11 13.58 14.66 -15.00
C GLU A 11 15.02 15.15 -15.25
N ALA A 12 15.94 14.22 -15.49
CA ALA A 12 17.33 14.50 -15.78
C ALA A 12 17.58 14.41 -17.29
N GLU A 13 18.03 15.52 -17.88
CA GLU A 13 18.50 15.59 -19.25
C GLU A 13 20.03 15.54 -19.26
N PHE A 14 20.55 14.48 -19.89
CA PHE A 14 21.99 14.21 -19.95
C PHE A 14 22.64 15.02 -21.07
N SER A 15 23.81 15.60 -20.74
CA SER A 15 24.68 16.24 -21.73
C SER A 15 25.80 15.28 -22.14
N ASP A 16 26.35 14.54 -21.17
CA ASP A 16 27.19 13.36 -21.38
C ASP A 16 26.53 12.16 -20.70
N PHE A 17 26.00 11.23 -21.50
CA PHE A 17 25.20 10.12 -21.00
C PHE A 17 26.01 9.16 -20.13
N SER A 18 27.31 8.97 -20.41
CA SER A 18 28.10 7.88 -19.82
C SER A 18 28.46 8.15 -18.35
N GLY A 19 29.01 9.33 -18.04
CA GLY A 19 29.40 9.71 -16.69
C GLY A 19 28.24 10.13 -15.80
N ASP A 20 27.28 10.87 -16.37
CA ASP A 20 26.17 11.43 -15.60
C ASP A 20 25.11 10.37 -15.26
N MET A 21 24.91 9.34 -16.11
CA MET A 21 23.98 8.25 -15.81
C MET A 21 24.39 7.48 -14.55
N ALA A 22 25.68 7.24 -14.35
CA ALA A 22 26.18 6.57 -13.16
C ALA A 22 25.86 7.38 -11.89
N ALA A 23 26.01 8.70 -11.95
CA ALA A 23 25.69 9.61 -10.86
C ALA A 23 24.18 9.62 -10.54
N VAL A 24 23.33 9.68 -11.56
CA VAL A 24 21.87 9.68 -11.42
C VAL A 24 21.35 8.33 -10.87
N LYS A 25 21.93 7.21 -11.33
CA LYS A 25 21.66 5.87 -10.79
C LYS A 25 22.08 5.75 -9.33
N ALA A 26 23.27 6.25 -8.96
CA ALA A 26 23.75 6.26 -7.59
C ALA A 26 22.90 7.14 -6.66
N ALA A 27 22.37 8.25 -7.17
CA ALA A 27 21.41 9.10 -6.44
C ALA A 27 20.03 8.46 -6.23
N GLY A 28 19.78 7.29 -6.84
CA GLY A 28 18.55 6.50 -6.67
C GLY A 28 17.39 6.98 -7.54
N TRP A 29 17.68 7.61 -8.68
CA TRP A 29 16.66 8.01 -9.64
C TRP A 29 16.14 6.79 -10.40
N LYS A 30 14.87 6.83 -10.80
CA LYS A 30 14.21 5.78 -11.58
C LYS A 30 14.35 6.09 -13.06
N CYS A 31 14.24 5.08 -13.92
CA CYS A 31 14.30 5.23 -15.37
C CYS A 31 12.99 4.71 -15.98
N ASP A 32 12.40 5.46 -16.90
CA ASP A 32 11.33 4.95 -17.75
C ASP A 32 11.91 4.25 -18.98
N GLY A 33 11.24 3.20 -19.47
CA GLY A 33 11.71 2.37 -20.58
C GLY A 33 11.76 3.06 -21.96
N PRO A 34 12.16 2.34 -23.03
CA PRO A 34 12.19 2.89 -24.39
C PRO A 34 10.81 3.38 -24.85
N PRO A 35 10.70 4.37 -25.77
CA PRO A 35 11.75 4.98 -26.59
C PRO A 35 12.34 6.29 -26.04
N GLY A 36 12.07 6.65 -24.78
CA GLY A 36 12.59 7.85 -24.14
C GLY A 36 13.11 7.53 -22.74
N TRP A 37 14.34 7.01 -22.64
CA TRP A 37 14.99 6.71 -21.35
C TRP A 37 15.16 7.97 -20.51
N THR A 38 14.12 8.31 -19.78
CA THR A 38 14.07 9.49 -18.92
C THR A 38 14.32 9.06 -17.49
N TRP A 39 15.40 9.58 -16.93
CA TRP A 39 15.69 9.38 -15.53
C TRP A 39 14.95 10.40 -14.70
N HIS A 40 14.22 9.95 -13.67
CA HIS A 40 13.36 10.80 -12.88
C HIS A 40 13.40 10.51 -11.38
N SER A 41 13.10 11.55 -10.58
CA SER A 41 12.87 11.45 -9.15
C SER A 41 11.56 12.16 -8.80
N ARG A 42 10.78 11.56 -7.90
CA ARG A 42 9.58 12.18 -7.30
C ARG A 42 9.83 12.75 -5.91
N THR A 43 11.03 12.56 -5.37
CA THR A 43 11.39 12.93 -4.00
C THR A 43 12.42 14.05 -3.99
N ALA A 44 12.35 14.94 -3.00
CA ALA A 44 13.37 15.97 -2.82
C ALA A 44 14.73 15.34 -2.46
N ALA A 45 14.72 14.26 -1.68
CA ALA A 45 15.92 13.51 -1.30
C ALA A 45 16.73 13.01 -2.51
N GLY A 46 16.07 12.60 -3.61
CA GLY A 46 16.76 12.21 -4.84
C GLY A 46 17.55 13.35 -5.48
N VAL A 47 16.99 14.57 -5.46
CA VAL A 47 17.64 15.78 -5.98
C VAL A 47 18.77 16.23 -5.05
N VAL A 48 18.58 16.17 -3.73
CA VAL A 48 19.61 16.51 -2.74
C VAL A 48 20.81 15.57 -2.86
N ARG A 49 20.59 14.24 -2.92
CA ARG A 49 21.67 13.25 -3.08
C ARG A 49 22.49 13.48 -4.35
N LEU A 50 21.81 13.82 -5.44
CA LEU A 50 22.46 14.13 -6.71
C LEU A 50 23.31 15.42 -6.62
N ARG A 51 22.84 16.43 -5.89
CA ARG A 51 23.58 17.69 -5.71
C ARG A 51 24.79 17.54 -4.79
N GLU A 52 24.64 16.82 -3.69
CA GLU A 52 25.62 16.80 -2.60
C GLU A 52 26.60 15.61 -2.65
N LYS A 53 26.13 14.43 -3.10
CA LYS A 53 26.91 13.18 -3.02
C LYS A 53 27.30 12.62 -4.38
N HIS A 54 26.46 12.80 -5.39
CA HIS A 54 26.67 12.24 -6.73
C HIS A 54 26.62 13.35 -7.78
N ARG A 55 27.49 14.35 -7.64
CA ARG A 55 27.53 15.48 -8.57
C ARG A 55 27.95 15.00 -9.96
N PRO A 56 27.14 15.22 -11.02
CA PRO A 56 27.50 14.84 -12.39
C PRO A 56 28.75 15.59 -12.86
N ALA A 57 29.60 14.91 -13.64
CA ALA A 57 30.85 15.48 -14.14
C ALA A 57 30.60 16.62 -15.14
N SER A 58 29.52 16.54 -15.92
CA SER A 58 29.12 17.60 -16.85
C SER A 58 28.53 18.84 -16.19
N GLY A 59 28.45 18.86 -14.85
CA GLY A 59 27.79 19.92 -14.09
C GLY A 59 26.28 19.73 -13.95
N LEU A 60 25.72 20.37 -12.93
CA LEU A 60 24.31 20.28 -12.57
C LEU A 60 23.64 21.64 -12.69
N THR A 61 22.72 21.77 -13.65
CA THR A 61 21.90 22.97 -13.82
C THR A 61 20.46 22.63 -13.49
N ILE A 62 19.84 23.36 -12.56
CA ILE A 62 18.44 23.17 -12.18
C ILE A 62 17.65 24.34 -12.76
N THR A 63 16.61 24.05 -13.56
CA THR A 63 15.76 25.13 -14.11
C THR A 63 15.03 25.89 -12.99
N PRO A 64 14.69 27.17 -13.19
CA PRO A 64 13.95 27.95 -12.19
C PRO A 64 12.64 27.28 -11.77
N GLU A 65 11.93 26.65 -12.71
CA GLU A 65 10.72 25.86 -12.46
C GLU A 65 10.98 24.67 -11.53
N ALA A 66 12.04 23.89 -11.80
CA ALA A 66 12.44 22.77 -10.96
C ALA A 66 12.89 23.26 -9.57
N LYS A 67 13.53 24.42 -9.48
CA LYS A 67 13.91 25.02 -8.19
C LYS A 67 12.69 25.41 -7.36
N ALA A 68 11.65 25.98 -7.99
CA ALA A 68 10.39 26.31 -7.32
C ALA A 68 9.66 25.05 -6.85
N ALA A 69 9.56 24.03 -7.71
CA ALA A 69 8.94 22.75 -7.37
C ALA A 69 9.69 22.04 -6.23
N PHE A 70 11.03 22.11 -6.21
CA PHE A 70 11.86 21.56 -5.15
C PHE A 70 11.59 22.22 -3.80
N ALA A 71 11.50 23.55 -3.76
CA ALA A 71 11.17 24.27 -2.53
C ALA A 71 9.78 23.91 -1.99
N SER A 72 8.79 23.76 -2.88
CA SER A 72 7.44 23.32 -2.51
C SER A 72 7.43 21.88 -1.99
N LEU A 73 8.14 20.96 -2.66
CA LEU A 73 8.23 19.56 -2.23
C LEU A 73 8.93 19.40 -0.89
N LEU A 74 10.00 20.16 -0.62
CA LEU A 74 10.64 20.16 0.70
C LEU A 74 9.67 20.54 1.82
N LYS A 75 8.88 21.60 1.63
CA LYS A 75 7.86 22.01 2.62
C LYS A 75 6.81 20.92 2.84
N CYS A 76 6.33 20.27 1.77
CA CYS A 76 5.38 19.16 1.89
C CYS A 76 6.00 17.94 2.60
N GLU A 77 7.25 17.60 2.31
CA GLU A 77 7.96 16.49 2.98
C GLU A 77 8.17 16.78 4.48
N GLU A 78 8.49 18.02 4.86
CA GLU A 78 8.60 18.46 6.25
C GLU A 78 7.27 18.36 7.00
N GLN A 79 6.18 18.86 6.38
CA GLN A 79 4.83 18.74 6.93
C GLN A 79 4.40 17.29 7.12
N ASN A 80 4.65 16.44 6.12
CA ASN A 80 4.35 15.02 6.18
C ASN A 80 5.13 14.30 7.30
N ALA A 81 6.40 14.67 7.51
CA ALA A 81 7.21 14.14 8.59
C ALA A 81 6.64 14.50 9.98
N GLU A 82 6.14 15.74 10.13
CA GLU A 82 5.51 16.18 11.38
C GLU A 82 4.17 15.47 11.63
N VAL A 83 3.31 15.38 10.62
CA VAL A 83 2.04 14.63 10.70
C VAL A 83 2.30 13.16 11.06
N LYS A 84 3.32 12.54 10.46
CA LYS A 84 3.69 11.16 10.78
C LYS A 84 4.12 10.98 12.25
N LYS A 85 4.85 11.96 12.82
CA LYS A 85 5.19 11.94 14.26
C LYS A 85 3.94 12.06 15.12
N GLN A 86 3.01 12.94 14.76
CA GLN A 86 1.74 13.11 15.48
C GLN A 86 0.90 11.82 15.45
N LEU A 87 0.77 11.18 14.29
CA LEU A 87 0.05 9.91 14.16
C LEU A 87 0.71 8.78 14.97
N GLN A 88 2.04 8.74 15.03
CA GLN A 88 2.74 7.74 15.86
C GLN A 88 2.52 7.99 17.36
N LYS A 89 2.49 9.24 17.81
CA LYS A 89 2.16 9.58 19.21
C LYS A 89 0.71 9.21 19.53
N ALA A 90 -0.23 9.60 18.68
CA ALA A 90 -1.64 9.26 18.83
C ALA A 90 -1.85 7.74 18.91
N ARG A 91 -1.23 6.96 18.01
CA ARG A 91 -1.31 5.49 18.05
C ARG A 91 -0.80 4.90 19.36
N LYS A 92 0.31 5.41 19.90
CA LYS A 92 0.85 4.96 21.19
C LYS A 92 -0.08 5.30 22.35
N GLU A 93 -0.74 6.47 22.31
CA GLU A 93 -1.71 6.88 23.32
C GLU A 93 -2.98 6.03 23.25
N THR A 94 -3.50 5.74 22.06
CA THR A 94 -4.64 4.85 21.89
C THR A 94 -4.35 3.43 22.36
N GLU A 95 -3.15 2.90 22.06
CA GLU A 95 -2.74 1.57 22.53
C GLU A 95 -2.64 1.53 24.07
N LYS A 96 -2.07 2.57 24.70
CA LYS A 96 -2.03 2.68 26.16
C LYS A 96 -3.42 2.71 26.79
N LYS A 97 -4.35 3.47 26.21
CA LYS A 97 -5.75 3.52 26.68
C LYS A 97 -6.42 2.15 26.55
N ARG A 98 -6.20 1.44 25.44
CA ARG A 98 -6.73 0.09 25.23
C ARG A 98 -6.23 -0.91 26.27
N ILE A 99 -4.97 -0.80 26.69
CA ILE A 99 -4.36 -1.66 27.72
C ILE A 99 -4.88 -1.31 29.13
N SER A 100 -5.15 -0.02 29.41
CA SER A 100 -5.66 0.41 30.72
C SER A 100 -7.16 0.15 30.92
N GLU A 101 -7.93 0.02 29.84
CA GLU A 101 -9.38 -0.23 29.88
C GLU A 101 -9.74 -1.72 29.73
N ASP A 102 -8.74 -2.61 29.64
CA ASP A 102 -8.97 -4.05 29.54
C ASP A 102 -9.39 -4.62 30.92
N PRO A 103 -10.64 -5.06 31.12
CA PRO A 103 -11.14 -5.57 32.40
C PRO A 103 -10.50 -6.90 32.84
N ALA A 104 -9.55 -7.43 32.06
CA ALA A 104 -8.80 -8.65 32.34
C ALA A 104 -7.51 -8.42 33.19
N ASN A 105 -7.12 -7.18 33.48
CA ASN A 105 -5.84 -6.88 34.15
C ASN A 105 -5.85 -6.98 35.69
N GLU A 106 -6.99 -7.29 36.31
CA GLU A 106 -7.07 -7.63 37.73
C GLU A 106 -7.74 -8.99 37.89
N ILE A 107 -7.01 -10.06 37.56
CA ILE A 107 -7.34 -11.37 38.13
C ILE A 107 -6.57 -11.46 39.45
N PRO A 108 -7.20 -11.15 40.61
CA PRO A 108 -6.55 -11.35 41.89
C PRO A 108 -6.19 -12.83 42.01
N ILE A 109 -4.89 -13.12 42.10
CA ILE A 109 -4.41 -14.49 42.31
C ILE A 109 -4.86 -14.90 43.73
N PRO A 110 -5.69 -15.95 43.88
CA PRO A 110 -6.15 -16.39 45.18
C PRO A 110 -4.95 -16.83 46.06
N GLU A 111 -5.03 -16.63 47.38
CA GLU A 111 -3.97 -17.03 48.34
C GLU A 111 -3.57 -18.51 48.25
N LYS A 112 -4.42 -19.36 47.64
CA LYS A 112 -4.17 -20.77 47.37
C LYS A 112 -3.07 -21.03 46.34
N GLY A 113 -2.59 -20.00 45.63
CA GLY A 113 -1.48 -20.09 44.69
C GLY A 113 -1.81 -20.69 43.32
N TYR A 114 -3.08 -21.00 43.05
CA TYR A 114 -3.58 -21.42 41.74
C TYR A 114 -5.01 -20.93 41.50
N ILE A 115 -5.38 -20.71 40.24
CA ILE A 115 -6.71 -20.28 39.82
C ILE A 115 -7.57 -21.53 39.60
N GLY A 116 -8.57 -21.72 40.43
CA GLY A 116 -9.52 -22.82 40.33
C GLY A 116 -10.66 -22.51 39.36
N LYS A 117 -11.49 -23.52 39.09
CA LYS A 117 -12.69 -23.38 38.23
C LYS A 117 -13.71 -22.39 38.80
N GLU A 118 -13.66 -22.15 40.11
CA GLU A 118 -14.55 -21.28 40.88
C GLU A 118 -14.12 -19.80 40.81
N ASP A 119 -12.85 -19.53 40.48
CA ASP A 119 -12.27 -18.19 40.39
C ASP A 119 -12.42 -17.57 38.98
N LEU A 120 -12.83 -18.38 38.00
CA LEU A 120 -13.06 -17.94 36.63
C LEU A 120 -14.47 -17.35 36.50
N SER A 121 -14.57 -16.13 35.97
CA SER A 121 -15.86 -15.56 35.58
C SER A 121 -16.55 -16.49 34.57
N PRO A 122 -17.88 -16.71 34.68
CA PRO A 122 -18.59 -17.60 33.76
C PRO A 122 -18.37 -17.12 32.33
N SER A 123 -17.70 -17.95 31.53
CA SER A 123 -17.36 -17.61 30.15
C SER A 123 -18.66 -17.32 29.40
N LYS A 124 -18.82 -16.12 28.85
CA LYS A 124 -19.85 -15.86 27.85
C LYS A 124 -19.52 -16.74 26.65
N VAL A 125 -20.26 -17.83 26.49
CA VAL A 125 -20.12 -18.70 25.33
C VAL A 125 -20.69 -17.93 24.12
N SER A 126 -19.84 -17.20 23.42
CA SER A 126 -20.16 -16.71 22.09
C SER A 126 -20.06 -17.90 21.14
N TYR A 127 -21.14 -18.68 21.05
CA TYR A 127 -21.28 -19.66 19.99
C TYR A 127 -21.76 -18.93 18.74
N THR A 128 -20.84 -18.65 17.82
CA THR A 128 -21.21 -18.28 16.44
C THR A 128 -21.23 -19.60 15.66
N PRO A 129 -22.38 -20.28 15.49
CA PRO A 129 -22.42 -21.46 14.64
C PRO A 129 -21.91 -21.05 13.26
N TYR A 130 -20.96 -21.81 12.73
CA TYR A 130 -20.61 -21.70 11.32
C TYR A 130 -21.86 -22.01 10.50
N ALA A 131 -22.46 -20.98 9.93
CA ALA A 131 -23.49 -21.12 8.92
C ALA A 131 -22.77 -21.25 7.58
N PRO A 132 -22.70 -22.46 6.97
CA PRO A 132 -22.17 -22.57 5.61
C PRO A 132 -22.99 -21.67 4.69
N PRO A 133 -22.34 -20.99 3.72
CA PRO A 133 -23.07 -20.20 2.74
C PRO A 133 -24.11 -21.08 2.03
N PRO A 134 -25.28 -20.52 1.66
CA PRO A 134 -26.28 -21.28 0.93
C PRO A 134 -25.65 -21.88 -0.33
N LYS A 135 -26.00 -23.13 -0.65
CA LYS A 135 -25.55 -23.77 -1.89
C LYS A 135 -25.91 -22.85 -3.07
N PRO A 136 -24.98 -22.59 -4.00
CA PRO A 136 -25.28 -21.75 -5.14
C PRO A 136 -26.39 -22.40 -5.97
N ALA A 137 -27.32 -21.57 -6.47
CA ALA A 137 -28.48 -22.02 -7.23
C ALA A 137 -28.10 -22.49 -8.65
N THR A 138 -26.97 -22.02 -9.17
CA THR A 138 -26.57 -22.21 -10.56
C THR A 138 -25.45 -23.25 -10.67
N LEU A 139 -25.65 -24.26 -11.51
CA LEU A 139 -24.62 -25.24 -11.88
C LEU A 139 -24.02 -24.88 -13.24
N CYS A 140 -22.74 -25.18 -13.44
CA CYS A 140 -22.07 -25.01 -14.72
C CYS A 140 -22.61 -26.01 -15.74
N VAL A 141 -23.07 -25.56 -16.90
CA VAL A 141 -23.60 -26.43 -17.97
C VAL A 141 -22.55 -27.40 -18.51
N TYR A 142 -21.26 -27.10 -18.35
CA TYR A 142 -20.17 -27.92 -18.90
C TYR A 142 -19.70 -29.02 -17.95
N CYS A 143 -19.45 -28.71 -16.68
CA CYS A 143 -18.94 -29.70 -15.71
C CYS A 143 -19.94 -30.12 -14.64
N GLY A 144 -21.11 -29.45 -14.55
CA GLY A 144 -22.10 -29.71 -13.51
C GLY A 144 -21.72 -29.16 -12.13
N ASP A 145 -20.56 -28.52 -11.98
CA ASP A 145 -20.12 -27.97 -10.69
C ASP A 145 -20.87 -26.68 -10.31
N PRO A 146 -21.05 -26.44 -9.00
CA PRO A 146 -21.67 -25.23 -8.48
C PRO A 146 -20.91 -23.95 -8.89
N VAL A 147 -21.63 -22.99 -9.46
CA VAL A 147 -21.09 -21.68 -9.84
C VAL A 147 -21.42 -20.67 -8.76
N TYR A 148 -20.40 -20.28 -8.00
CA TYR A 148 -20.52 -19.19 -7.04
C TYR A 148 -20.56 -17.87 -7.81
N ALA A 149 -21.69 -17.15 -7.76
CA ALA A 149 -21.73 -15.77 -8.19
C ALA A 149 -20.68 -15.01 -7.36
N LEU A 150 -19.59 -14.57 -8.01
CA LEU A 150 -18.54 -13.81 -7.34
C LEU A 150 -19.18 -12.49 -6.90
N PHE A 151 -19.48 -12.38 -5.61
CA PHE A 151 -20.18 -11.25 -4.98
C PHE A 151 -19.49 -9.88 -5.17
N ASP A 152 -18.31 -9.83 -5.78
CA ASP A 152 -17.43 -8.64 -5.82
C ASP A 152 -16.96 -8.25 -7.23
N ARG A 153 -17.57 -8.76 -8.31
CA ARG A 153 -17.21 -8.32 -9.67
C ARG A 153 -18.40 -7.71 -10.40
N THR A 154 -18.21 -6.47 -10.84
CA THR A 154 -19.02 -5.67 -11.75
C THR A 154 -19.09 -6.24 -13.18
N GLU A 155 -19.03 -7.57 -13.34
CA GLU A 155 -19.13 -8.24 -14.64
C GLU A 155 -20.44 -9.05 -14.73
N PRO A 156 -21.19 -8.92 -15.83
CA PRO A 156 -22.59 -9.36 -15.90
C PRO A 156 -22.81 -10.89 -16.00
N TYR A 157 -21.76 -11.73 -16.00
CA TYR A 157 -21.93 -13.16 -16.25
C TYR A 157 -21.18 -14.04 -15.24
N PRO A 158 -21.86 -15.04 -14.65
CA PRO A 158 -21.22 -15.97 -13.72
C PRO A 158 -20.15 -16.80 -14.45
N TYR A 159 -18.93 -16.81 -13.90
CA TYR A 159 -17.78 -17.51 -14.44
C TYR A 159 -17.55 -18.83 -13.69
N CYS A 160 -17.40 -19.95 -14.41
CA CYS A 160 -17.05 -21.22 -13.79
C CYS A 160 -15.55 -21.26 -13.47
N LEU A 161 -15.19 -21.35 -12.18
CA LEU A 161 -13.79 -21.40 -11.72
C LEU A 161 -13.01 -22.63 -12.22
N TRP A 162 -13.69 -23.71 -12.58
CA TRP A 162 -13.03 -24.96 -13.02
C TRP A 162 -12.88 -25.07 -14.52
N CYS A 163 -13.90 -24.67 -15.28
CA CYS A 163 -13.86 -24.73 -16.74
C CYS A 163 -13.35 -23.44 -17.38
N GLU A 164 -13.15 -22.38 -16.59
CA GLU A 164 -12.77 -21.05 -17.04
C GLU A 164 -13.70 -20.46 -18.13
N LYS A 165 -14.93 -20.96 -18.22
CA LYS A 165 -15.94 -20.55 -19.19
C LYS A 165 -16.99 -19.66 -18.53
N THR A 166 -17.39 -18.60 -19.23
CA THR A 166 -18.56 -17.80 -18.92
C THR A 166 -19.81 -18.65 -19.11
N VAL A 167 -20.61 -18.76 -18.04
CA VAL A 167 -21.91 -19.42 -18.07
C VAL A 167 -22.90 -18.38 -18.60
N LEU A 168 -23.03 -18.34 -19.93
CA LEU A 168 -24.07 -17.54 -20.58
C LEU A 168 -25.42 -18.18 -20.26
N ASP A 169 -26.29 -17.44 -19.57
CA ASP A 169 -27.71 -17.77 -19.48
C ASP A 169 -28.27 -17.82 -20.92
N LYS A 170 -28.40 -19.01 -21.47
CA LYS A 170 -29.33 -19.26 -22.57
C LYS A 170 -30.59 -19.82 -21.98
N CYS A 171 -31.47 -18.92 -21.54
CA CYS A 171 -32.90 -19.11 -21.50
C CYS A 171 -33.61 -17.75 -21.60
N ASP A 172 -33.36 -17.01 -22.67
CA ASP A 172 -34.37 -16.13 -23.25
C ASP A 172 -35.10 -16.92 -24.35
N GLY A 173 -36.33 -17.35 -24.05
CA GLY A 173 -37.39 -17.56 -25.04
C GLY A 173 -37.65 -18.98 -25.55
N PHE A 174 -38.79 -19.53 -25.11
CA PHE A 174 -39.67 -20.54 -25.72
C PHE A 174 -39.13 -21.95 -26.01
#